data_AF-A0A6B9Z1Q8-F1
#
_entry.id   AF-A0A6B9Z1Q8-F1
#
_cell.length_a   1.000
_cell.length_b   1.000
_cell.length_c   1.000
_cell.angle_alpha   90.00
_cell.angle_beta   90.00
_cell.angle_gamma   90.00
#
_symmetry.space_group_name_H-M   'P 1'
#
loop_
_entity.id
_entity.type
_entity.pdbx_description
1 polymer ?
#
loop_
_entity_poly.entity_id
_entity_poly.type
_entity_poly.pdbx_seq_one_letter_code
_entity_poly.pdbx_strand_id
1 'polypeptide(L)'
;MKTDVEIQKDVMAELKWQPFLHAAEIGVSVKNGVVTLSGQVDTYAKKLAAENAAKKVAGVKAIAEDLQVGVSPSHRRTDAEIAEAVLNALKWHTAIPDDRIKVKVEDGIVKLEGEVEWEFQRNSAKTAIQNLNGVRMVSNLLTVRPKVSADDLEKKISAAFHRSATIDSANIKVSVTGNKATLTGKVRSFAEKDEAADAVWAAPGIFSVDNKLTIQEPELVF
;
A
#
# COMPACT_ATOMS: atom_id res chain seq x y z
N MET A 1 -4.15 -15.76 25.35
CA MET A 1 -3.28 -14.64 24.89
C MET A 1 -1.87 -15.19 24.83
N LYS A 2 -1.13 -15.01 23.73
CA LYS A 2 0.25 -15.54 23.63
C LYS A 2 1.16 -14.81 24.63
N THR A 3 2.09 -15.55 25.21
CA THR A 3 3.17 -15.02 26.04
C THR A 3 4.25 -14.38 25.17
N ASP A 4 5.07 -13.50 25.76
CA ASP A 4 6.19 -12.87 25.05
C ASP A 4 7.18 -13.91 24.49
N VAL A 5 7.40 -15.01 25.19
CA VAL A 5 8.27 -16.11 24.76
C VAL A 5 7.70 -16.84 23.54
N GLU A 6 6.39 -17.09 23.51
CA GLU A 6 5.72 -17.68 22.34
C GLU A 6 5.78 -16.73 21.14
N ILE A 7 5.51 -15.44 21.34
CA ILE A 7 5.61 -14.42 20.30
C ILE A 7 7.06 -14.36 19.76
N GLN A 8 8.06 -14.37 20.63
CA GLN A 8 9.46 -14.35 20.24
C GLN A 8 9.80 -15.56 19.37
N LYS A 9 9.40 -16.76 19.78
CA LYS A 9 9.64 -18.01 19.04
C LYS A 9 8.99 -17.97 17.67
N ASP A 10 7.76 -17.49 17.59
CA ASP A 10 7.01 -17.39 16.33
C ASP A 10 7.64 -16.36 15.39
N VAL A 11 8.09 -15.20 15.90
CA VAL A 11 8.83 -14.21 15.12
C VAL A 11 10.14 -14.80 14.59
N MET A 12 10.89 -15.52 15.42
CA MET A 12 12.11 -16.19 14.98
C MET A 12 11.84 -17.25 13.90
N ALA A 13 10.71 -17.95 13.96
CA ALA A 13 10.31 -18.91 12.94
C ALA A 13 9.95 -18.23 11.62
N GLU A 14 9.17 -17.13 11.66
CA GLU A 14 8.83 -16.32 10.48
C GLU A 14 10.07 -15.75 9.79
N LEU A 15 11.06 -15.27 10.57
CA LEU A 15 12.32 -14.78 10.02
C LEU A 15 13.13 -15.88 9.35
N LYS A 16 13.20 -17.07 9.94
CA LYS A 16 13.90 -18.24 9.35
C LYS A 16 13.26 -18.73 8.06
N TRP A 17 11.96 -18.50 7.88
CA TRP A 17 11.24 -18.90 6.68
C TRP A 17 11.55 -17.99 5.47
N GLN A 18 12.11 -16.80 5.68
CA GLN A 18 12.45 -15.88 4.59
C GLN A 18 13.78 -16.28 3.93
N PRO A 19 13.79 -16.72 2.65
CA PRO A 19 15.00 -17.29 2.01
C PRO A 19 16.18 -16.33 1.90
N PHE A 20 15.90 -15.03 1.95
CA PHE A 20 16.88 -13.96 1.79
C PHE A 20 17.24 -13.28 3.12
N LEU A 21 16.65 -13.70 4.25
CA LEU A 21 17.04 -13.25 5.59
C LEU A 21 17.91 -14.32 6.25
N HIS A 22 19.11 -13.93 6.65
CA HIS A 22 19.91 -14.77 7.55
C HIS A 22 19.47 -14.47 8.98
N ALA A 23 18.59 -15.32 9.53
CA ALA A 23 18.06 -15.12 10.89
C ALA A 23 19.14 -15.00 11.98
N ALA A 24 20.37 -15.49 11.73
CA ALA A 24 21.50 -15.35 12.64
C ALA A 24 21.99 -13.89 12.79
N GLU A 25 21.64 -13.00 11.87
CA GLU A 25 22.04 -11.58 11.88
C GLU A 25 21.04 -10.69 12.64
N ILE A 26 19.87 -11.24 13.01
CA ILE A 26 18.76 -10.50 13.60
C ILE A 26 18.42 -11.06 14.98
N GLY A 27 18.72 -10.27 16.02
CA GLY A 27 18.24 -10.49 17.37
C GLY A 27 16.76 -10.12 17.49
N VAL A 28 16.01 -10.96 18.21
CA VAL A 28 14.58 -10.74 18.51
C VAL A 28 14.39 -10.81 20.02
N SER A 29 13.81 -9.76 20.60
CA SER A 29 13.33 -9.78 21.99
C SER A 29 11.89 -9.28 22.05
N VAL A 30 11.12 -9.73 23.06
CA VAL A 30 9.71 -9.35 23.19
C VAL A 30 9.42 -8.97 24.64
N LYS A 31 8.68 -7.86 24.81
CA LYS A 31 8.23 -7.40 26.12
C LYS A 31 6.83 -6.80 26.01
N ASN A 32 5.86 -7.38 26.73
CA ASN A 32 4.45 -6.99 26.73
C ASN A 32 3.81 -6.94 25.32
N GLY A 33 4.25 -7.83 24.42
CA GLY A 33 3.87 -7.86 23.01
C GLY A 33 4.58 -6.81 22.12
N VAL A 34 5.56 -6.07 22.64
CA VAL A 34 6.44 -5.21 21.84
C VAL A 34 7.66 -6.02 21.41
N VAL A 35 7.81 -6.23 20.11
CA VAL A 35 8.95 -6.94 19.53
C VAL A 35 10.08 -5.94 19.25
N THR A 36 11.30 -6.22 19.68
CA THR A 36 12.49 -5.46 19.27
C THR A 36 13.31 -6.30 18.30
N LEU A 37 13.52 -5.78 17.10
CA LEU A 37 14.42 -6.35 16.09
C LEU A 37 15.73 -5.58 16.13
N SER A 38 16.84 -6.25 16.42
CA SER A 38 18.16 -5.62 16.58
C SER A 38 19.22 -6.35 15.77
N GLY A 39 20.24 -5.64 15.29
CA GLY A 39 21.35 -6.24 14.54
C GLY A 39 21.70 -5.46 13.29
N GLN A 40 22.39 -6.12 12.36
CA GLN A 40 22.85 -5.52 11.12
C GLN A 40 22.38 -6.34 9.92
N VAL A 41 21.85 -5.67 8.91
CA VAL A 41 21.50 -6.27 7.61
C VAL A 41 22.23 -5.53 6.50
N ASP A 42 22.44 -6.19 5.36
CA ASP A 42 23.20 -5.61 4.23
C ASP A 42 22.38 -4.67 3.33
N THR A 43 21.05 -4.71 3.41
CA THR A 43 20.15 -3.96 2.53
C THR A 43 18.90 -3.49 3.26
N TYR A 44 18.35 -2.34 2.83
CA TYR A 44 17.07 -1.85 3.33
C TYR A 44 15.91 -2.81 3.03
N ALA A 45 15.97 -3.55 1.92
CA ALA A 45 14.99 -4.59 1.59
C ALA A 45 14.90 -5.68 2.65
N LYS A 46 16.05 -6.17 3.17
CA LYS A 46 16.08 -7.16 4.26
C LYS A 46 15.54 -6.58 5.56
N LYS A 47 15.86 -5.33 5.87
CA LYS A 47 15.32 -4.61 7.02
C LYS A 47 13.78 -4.62 6.99
N LEU A 48 13.20 -4.18 5.88
CA LEU A 48 11.75 -4.14 5.67
C LEU A 48 11.11 -5.54 5.70
N ALA A 49 11.78 -6.55 5.16
CA ALA A 49 11.27 -7.92 5.20
C ALA A 49 11.24 -8.50 6.62
N ALA A 50 12.24 -8.20 7.44
CA ALA A 50 12.27 -8.60 8.84
C ALA A 50 11.12 -7.96 9.63
N GLU A 51 10.89 -6.66 9.42
CA GLU A 51 9.76 -5.92 9.98
C GLU A 51 8.42 -6.56 9.57
N ASN A 52 8.23 -6.82 8.27
CA ASN A 52 7.01 -7.40 7.73
C ASN A 52 6.77 -8.84 8.22
N ALA A 53 7.83 -9.64 8.39
CA ALA A 53 7.74 -10.98 8.97
C ALA A 53 7.24 -10.92 10.42
N ALA A 54 7.84 -10.04 11.24
CA ALA A 54 7.41 -9.85 12.63
C ALA A 54 5.96 -9.35 12.72
N LYS A 55 5.52 -8.45 11.84
CA LYS A 55 4.12 -7.94 11.80
C LYS A 55 3.07 -9.03 11.59
N LYS A 56 3.41 -10.13 10.92
CA LYS A 56 2.47 -11.23 10.63
C LYS A 56 2.18 -12.10 11.86
N VAL A 57 3.01 -12.03 12.89
CA VAL A 57 2.88 -12.86 14.08
C VAL A 57 1.75 -12.37 14.98
N ALA A 58 0.76 -13.23 15.21
CA ALA A 58 -0.33 -12.95 16.15
C ALA A 58 0.22 -12.68 17.56
N GLY A 59 -0.23 -11.59 18.18
CA GLY A 59 0.21 -11.17 19.52
C GLY A 59 1.23 -10.02 19.53
N VAL A 60 1.85 -9.72 18.38
CA VAL A 60 2.68 -8.53 18.19
C VAL A 60 1.80 -7.28 18.21
N LYS A 61 2.09 -6.36 19.14
CA LYS A 61 1.37 -5.09 19.31
C LYS A 61 2.13 -3.91 18.72
N ALA A 62 3.46 -3.95 18.79
CA ALA A 62 4.35 -2.93 18.26
C ALA A 62 5.72 -3.54 17.93
N ILE A 63 6.47 -2.87 17.06
CA ILE A 63 7.83 -3.24 16.69
C ILE A 63 8.76 -2.05 16.98
N ALA A 64 9.77 -2.27 17.81
CA ALA A 64 10.93 -1.40 17.95
C ALA A 64 12.03 -1.92 17.00
N GLU A 65 12.55 -1.05 16.14
CA GLU A 65 13.49 -1.45 15.10
C GLU A 65 14.85 -0.82 15.31
N ASP A 66 15.77 -1.61 15.86
CA ASP A 66 17.18 -1.28 16.08
C ASP A 66 18.08 -1.97 15.02
N LEU A 67 17.51 -2.27 13.85
CA LEU A 67 18.24 -2.81 12.70
C LEU A 67 18.97 -1.70 11.96
N GLN A 68 20.27 -1.87 11.79
CA GLN A 68 21.11 -0.99 10.97
C GLN A 68 21.39 -1.62 9.61
N VAL A 69 21.26 -0.83 8.55
CA VAL A 69 21.68 -1.25 7.21
C VAL A 69 23.18 -0.97 7.09
N GLY A 70 23.97 -2.01 7.33
CA GLY A 70 25.42 -1.97 7.23
C GLY A 70 25.85 -2.01 5.78
N VAL A 71 26.63 -1.02 5.36
CA VAL A 71 27.15 -0.95 3.99
C VAL A 71 28.36 -1.86 3.92
N SER A 72 28.23 -3.04 3.31
CA SER A 72 29.41 -3.79 2.89
C SER A 72 30.28 -2.87 2.01
N PRO A 73 31.61 -2.85 2.16
CA PRO A 73 32.49 -1.96 1.40
C PRO A 73 32.29 -2.02 -0.12
N SER A 74 31.86 -3.18 -0.63
CA SER A 74 31.51 -3.46 -2.04
C SER A 74 30.21 -2.80 -2.54
N HIS A 75 29.36 -2.29 -1.65
CA HIS A 75 28.06 -1.68 -1.99
C HIS A 75 27.97 -0.21 -1.59
N ARG A 76 29.10 0.43 -1.28
CA ARG A 76 29.15 1.85 -0.94
C ARG A 76 28.87 2.69 -2.17
N ARG A 77 27.68 3.28 -2.23
CA ARG A 77 27.35 4.37 -3.15
C ARG A 77 27.38 5.70 -2.41
N THR A 78 27.83 6.72 -3.11
CA THR A 78 27.67 8.11 -2.67
C THR A 78 26.19 8.51 -2.75
N ASP A 79 25.80 9.49 -1.95
CA ASP A 79 24.42 10.01 -1.98
C ASP A 79 24.05 10.57 -3.37
N ALA A 80 25.04 11.09 -4.12
CA ALA A 80 24.85 11.53 -5.50
C ALA A 80 24.49 10.38 -6.45
N GLU A 81 25.21 9.25 -6.37
CA GLU A 81 24.91 8.05 -7.17
C GLU A 81 23.56 7.44 -6.77
N ILE A 82 23.22 7.45 -5.47
CA ILE A 82 21.91 6.99 -4.99
C ILE A 82 20.80 7.91 -5.53
N ALA A 83 20.98 9.23 -5.48
CA ALA A 83 20.00 10.19 -5.99
C ALA A 83 19.76 9.99 -7.50
N GLU A 84 20.82 9.79 -8.29
CA GLU A 84 20.70 9.51 -9.72
C GLU A 84 19.98 8.17 -9.98
N ALA A 85 20.32 7.12 -9.23
CA ALA A 85 19.65 5.83 -9.33
C ALA A 85 18.16 5.93 -8.98
N VAL A 86 17.80 6.73 -7.97
CA VAL A 86 16.41 7.01 -7.57
C VAL A 86 15.66 7.72 -8.69
N LEU A 87 16.22 8.79 -9.26
CA LEU A 87 15.59 9.52 -10.36
C LEU A 87 15.36 8.61 -11.57
N ASN A 88 16.36 7.79 -11.91
CA ASN A 88 16.22 6.81 -12.99
C ASN A 88 15.13 5.79 -12.68
N ALA A 89 15.10 5.20 -11.48
CA ALA A 89 14.07 4.24 -11.08
C ALA A 89 12.65 4.84 -11.16
N LEU A 90 12.47 6.10 -10.72
CA LEU A 90 11.17 6.77 -10.80
C LEU A 90 10.73 7.04 -12.24
N LYS A 91 11.66 7.41 -13.14
CA LYS A 91 11.36 7.63 -14.57
C LYS A 91 10.84 6.39 -15.29
N TRP A 92 11.30 5.20 -14.91
CA TRP A 92 10.82 3.95 -15.52
C TRP A 92 9.37 3.63 -15.15
N HIS A 93 8.83 4.25 -14.11
CA HIS A 93 7.42 4.12 -13.74
C HIS A 93 6.59 5.22 -14.41
N THR A 94 6.03 4.91 -15.58
CA THR A 94 5.16 5.82 -16.37
C THR A 94 3.99 6.43 -15.60
N ALA A 95 3.56 5.79 -14.51
CA ALA A 95 2.50 6.29 -13.66
C ALA A 95 2.98 7.36 -12.65
N ILE A 96 4.27 7.61 -12.48
CA ILE A 96 4.81 8.56 -11.50
C ILE A 96 5.21 9.85 -12.22
N PRO A 97 4.59 11.01 -11.91
CA PRO A 97 5.02 12.29 -12.46
C PRO A 97 6.38 12.67 -11.84
N ASP A 98 7.46 12.52 -12.61
CA ASP A 98 8.83 12.81 -12.16
C ASP A 98 9.06 14.31 -11.95
N ASP A 99 8.30 15.17 -12.62
CA ASP A 99 8.31 16.63 -12.50
C ASP A 99 7.80 17.15 -11.14
N ARG A 100 7.08 16.33 -10.38
CA ARG A 100 6.42 16.72 -9.11
C ARG A 100 7.03 16.12 -7.86
N ILE A 101 8.03 15.24 -8.02
CA ILE A 101 8.69 14.56 -6.91
C ILE A 101 10.09 15.13 -6.74
N LYS A 102 10.33 15.71 -5.57
CA LYS A 102 11.66 16.12 -5.11
C LYS A 102 12.28 14.98 -4.32
N VAL A 103 13.54 14.70 -4.63
CA VAL A 103 14.34 13.66 -3.98
C VAL A 103 15.48 14.33 -3.24
N LYS A 104 15.63 14.03 -1.95
CA LYS A 104 16.83 14.34 -1.16
C LYS A 104 17.46 13.04 -0.70
N VAL A 105 18.78 12.92 -0.80
CA VAL A 105 19.53 11.80 -0.24
C VAL A 105 20.58 12.33 0.72
N GLU A 106 20.63 11.74 1.92
CA GLU A 106 21.59 12.08 2.96
C GLU A 106 21.94 10.80 3.75
N ASP A 107 23.21 10.41 3.76
CA ASP A 107 23.69 9.19 4.42
C ASP A 107 22.96 7.90 3.99
N GLY A 108 22.58 7.82 2.71
CA GLY A 108 21.78 6.73 2.15
C GLY A 108 20.29 6.74 2.56
N ILE A 109 19.83 7.79 3.25
CA ILE A 109 18.41 8.02 3.56
C ILE A 109 17.79 8.78 2.40
N VAL A 110 16.85 8.16 1.70
CA VAL A 110 16.13 8.79 0.59
C VAL A 110 14.84 9.40 1.12
N LYS A 111 14.66 10.69 0.91
CA LYS A 111 13.44 11.44 1.22
C LYS A 111 12.72 11.80 -0.07
N LEU A 112 11.47 11.36 -0.20
CA LEU A 112 10.57 11.72 -1.30
C LEU A 112 9.57 12.77 -0.80
N GLU A 113 9.55 13.94 -1.44
CA GLU A 113 8.66 15.05 -1.12
C GLU A 113 7.96 15.54 -2.39
N GLY A 114 6.72 16.01 -2.27
CA GLY A 114 5.94 16.46 -3.43
C GLY A 114 4.51 15.94 -3.41
N GLU A 115 3.88 15.98 -4.57
CA GLU A 115 2.47 15.65 -4.74
C GLU A 115 2.28 14.58 -5.82
N VAL A 116 1.49 13.58 -5.50
CA VAL A 116 1.03 12.56 -6.45
C VAL A 116 -0.49 12.58 -6.50
N GLU A 117 -1.07 12.08 -7.57
CA GLU A 117 -2.51 12.08 -7.75
C GLU A 117 -3.18 10.91 -7.03
N TRP A 118 -2.45 9.81 -6.86
CA TRP A 118 -2.99 8.55 -6.40
C TRP A 118 -2.16 7.90 -5.30
N GLU A 119 -2.87 7.22 -4.38
CA GLU A 119 -2.27 6.38 -3.33
C GLU A 119 -1.30 5.34 -3.90
N PHE A 120 -1.68 4.69 -5.01
CA PHE A 120 -0.84 3.71 -5.66
C PHE A 120 0.47 4.35 -6.17
N GLN A 121 0.44 5.58 -6.69
CA GLN A 121 1.67 6.27 -7.13
C GLN A 121 2.60 6.53 -5.94
N ARG A 122 2.06 6.93 -4.78
CA ARG A 122 2.86 7.09 -3.56
C ARG A 122 3.54 5.77 -3.18
N ASN A 123 2.80 4.66 -3.20
CA ASN A 123 3.32 3.35 -2.84
C ASN A 123 4.29 2.79 -3.88
N SER A 124 4.01 3.00 -5.17
CA SER A 124 4.90 2.65 -6.28
C SER A 124 6.22 3.40 -6.19
N ALA A 125 6.21 4.71 -5.90
CA ALA A 125 7.41 5.50 -5.73
C ALA A 125 8.33 4.92 -4.63
N LYS A 126 7.76 4.55 -3.48
CA LYS A 126 8.53 3.88 -2.40
C LYS A 126 9.09 2.53 -2.87
N THR A 127 8.25 1.71 -3.50
CA THR A 127 8.60 0.34 -3.88
C THR A 127 9.67 0.30 -4.97
N ALA A 128 9.65 1.27 -5.88
CA ALA A 128 10.63 1.43 -6.95
C ALA A 128 12.06 1.63 -6.42
N ILE A 129 12.19 2.26 -5.25
CA ILE A 129 13.49 2.73 -4.75
C ILE A 129 14.03 1.94 -3.56
N GLN A 130 13.17 1.23 -2.82
CA GLN A 130 13.56 0.54 -1.58
C GLN A 130 14.59 -0.58 -1.77
N ASN A 131 14.74 -1.09 -3.01
CA ASN A 131 15.68 -2.16 -3.35
C ASN A 131 16.98 -1.65 -4.01
N LEU A 132 17.15 -0.33 -4.16
CA LEU A 132 18.36 0.23 -4.78
C LEU A 132 19.56 0.06 -3.83
N ASN A 133 20.71 -0.44 -4.33
CA ASN A 133 21.90 -0.53 -3.48
C ASN A 133 22.34 0.86 -3.01
N GLY A 134 22.74 0.96 -1.75
CA GLY A 134 23.10 2.21 -1.08
C GLY A 134 21.94 2.81 -0.30
N VAL A 135 20.69 2.46 -0.60
CA VAL A 135 19.53 2.90 0.17
C VAL A 135 19.52 2.19 1.52
N ARG A 136 19.54 2.99 2.59
CA ARG A 136 19.44 2.54 3.99
C ARG A 136 18.04 2.74 4.57
N MET A 137 17.32 3.75 4.07
CA MET A 137 15.96 4.07 4.50
C MET A 137 15.25 4.87 3.42
N VAL A 138 13.94 4.69 3.31
CA VAL A 138 13.07 5.49 2.47
C VAL A 138 12.04 6.23 3.33
N SER A 139 12.14 7.55 3.38
CA SER A 139 11.14 8.44 3.97
C SER A 139 10.22 8.96 2.86
N ASN A 140 9.01 8.41 2.78
CA ASN A 140 8.03 8.79 1.78
C ASN A 140 7.04 9.83 2.36
N LEU A 141 7.25 11.10 2.00
CA LEU A 141 6.44 12.23 2.43
C LEU A 141 5.59 12.81 1.26
N LEU A 142 5.35 12.00 0.24
CA LEU A 142 4.48 12.41 -0.87
C LEU A 142 3.04 12.59 -0.38
N THR A 143 2.44 13.72 -0.74
CA THR A 143 1.03 14.00 -0.45
C THR A 143 0.17 13.56 -1.62
N VAL A 144 -0.94 12.87 -1.34
CA VAL A 144 -1.91 12.47 -2.38
C VAL A 144 -2.91 13.59 -2.60
N ARG A 145 -2.98 14.13 -3.81
CA ARG A 145 -3.93 15.15 -4.26
C ARG A 145 -4.61 14.71 -5.56
N PRO A 146 -5.79 14.07 -5.48
CA PRO A 146 -6.53 13.65 -6.65
C PRO A 146 -6.85 14.84 -7.56
N LYS A 147 -6.54 14.74 -8.86
CA LYS A 147 -6.91 15.75 -9.85
C LYS A 147 -8.33 15.62 -10.36
N VAL A 148 -8.94 14.45 -10.23
CA VAL A 148 -10.34 14.22 -10.59
C VAL A 148 -11.19 14.56 -9.37
N SER A 149 -12.12 15.51 -9.52
CA SER A 149 -13.08 15.80 -8.47
C SER A 149 -13.96 14.57 -8.22
N ALA A 150 -14.42 14.37 -6.98
CA ALA A 150 -15.39 13.31 -6.68
C ALA A 150 -16.60 13.41 -7.63
N ASP A 151 -17.03 14.64 -7.93
CA ASP A 151 -18.13 14.94 -8.85
C ASP A 151 -17.89 14.43 -10.28
N ASP A 152 -16.67 14.55 -10.80
CA ASP A 152 -16.34 14.05 -12.15
C ASP A 152 -16.28 12.53 -12.19
N LEU A 153 -15.86 11.89 -11.10
CA LEU A 153 -15.86 10.43 -11.00
C LEU A 153 -17.29 9.89 -10.83
N GLU A 154 -18.10 10.53 -10.00
CA GLU A 154 -19.54 10.23 -9.85
C GLU A 154 -20.27 10.36 -11.19
N LYS A 155 -20.01 11.44 -11.95
CA LYS A 155 -20.58 11.61 -13.29
C LYS A 155 -20.16 10.51 -14.26
N LYS A 156 -18.89 10.09 -14.25
CA LYS A 156 -18.39 9.01 -15.11
C LYS A 156 -19.01 7.66 -14.76
N ILE A 157 -19.14 7.36 -13.46
CA ILE A 157 -19.77 6.13 -12.97
C ILE A 157 -21.27 6.14 -13.29
N SER A 158 -21.96 7.25 -13.01
CA SER A 158 -23.38 7.43 -13.36
C SER A 158 -23.60 7.27 -14.87
N ALA A 159 -22.74 7.86 -15.71
CA ALA A 159 -22.80 7.65 -17.15
C ALA A 159 -22.53 6.20 -17.57
N ALA A 160 -21.72 5.44 -16.83
CA ALA A 160 -21.52 4.01 -17.08
C ALA A 160 -22.76 3.19 -16.70
N PHE A 161 -23.42 3.50 -15.59
CA PHE A 161 -24.69 2.89 -15.22
C PHE A 161 -25.77 3.15 -16.27
N HIS A 162 -25.90 4.38 -16.76
CA HIS A 162 -26.83 4.71 -17.84
C HIS A 162 -26.56 3.94 -19.16
N ARG A 163 -25.32 3.50 -19.40
CA ARG A 163 -24.97 2.69 -20.58
C ARG A 163 -25.28 1.21 -20.40
N SER A 164 -25.39 0.71 -19.16
CA SER A 164 -25.80 -0.67 -18.92
C SER A 164 -27.32 -0.77 -19.03
N ALA A 165 -27.79 -1.65 -19.92
CA ALA A 165 -29.21 -1.89 -20.12
C ALA A 165 -29.86 -2.66 -18.94
N THR A 166 -29.04 -3.23 -18.07
CA THR A 166 -29.45 -4.11 -16.96
C THR A 166 -29.41 -3.41 -15.61
N ILE A 167 -28.72 -2.28 -15.49
CA ILE A 167 -28.64 -1.46 -14.27
C ILE A 167 -29.71 -0.37 -14.30
N ASP A 168 -30.63 -0.40 -13.34
CA ASP A 168 -31.53 0.72 -13.08
C ASP A 168 -30.81 1.83 -12.30
N SER A 169 -30.12 2.67 -13.08
CA SER A 169 -29.40 3.84 -12.58
C SER A 169 -30.24 4.80 -11.72
N ALA A 170 -31.58 4.80 -11.83
CA ALA A 170 -32.43 5.70 -11.06
C ALA A 170 -32.54 5.30 -9.57
N ASN A 171 -32.35 4.01 -9.27
CA ASN A 171 -32.48 3.44 -7.93
C ASN A 171 -31.15 3.17 -7.22
N ILE A 172 -30.03 3.47 -7.89
CA ILE A 172 -28.67 3.29 -7.37
C ILE A 172 -28.01 4.67 -7.22
N LYS A 173 -27.63 5.01 -5.99
CA LYS A 173 -26.80 6.17 -5.70
C LYS A 173 -25.36 5.73 -5.50
N VAL A 174 -24.45 6.33 -6.26
CA VAL A 174 -23.01 6.27 -6.04
C VAL A 174 -22.55 7.54 -5.36
N SER A 175 -21.70 7.40 -4.35
CA SER A 175 -20.92 8.51 -3.79
C SER A 175 -19.46 8.14 -3.81
N VAL A 176 -18.60 9.11 -4.14
CA VAL A 176 -17.15 8.91 -4.19
C VAL A 176 -16.51 9.78 -3.12
N THR A 177 -15.68 9.17 -2.28
CA THR A 177 -14.83 9.91 -1.34
C THR A 177 -13.40 9.42 -1.50
N GLY A 178 -12.55 10.30 -2.07
CA GLY A 178 -11.19 9.92 -2.46
C GLY A 178 -11.20 8.83 -3.53
N ASN A 179 -10.71 7.64 -3.18
CA ASN A 179 -10.63 6.47 -4.06
C ASN A 179 -11.64 5.35 -3.69
N LYS A 180 -12.54 5.63 -2.74
CA LYS A 180 -13.58 4.70 -2.30
C LYS A 180 -14.92 5.12 -2.90
N ALA A 181 -15.56 4.20 -3.61
CA ALA A 181 -16.94 4.34 -4.02
C ALA A 181 -17.85 3.63 -3.03
N THR A 182 -18.96 4.27 -2.65
CA THR A 182 -20.02 3.66 -1.86
C THR A 182 -21.29 3.59 -2.70
N LEU A 183 -21.83 2.38 -2.84
CA LEU A 183 -23.08 2.13 -3.54
C LEU A 183 -24.21 1.94 -2.54
N THR A 184 -25.29 2.70 -2.70
CA THR A 184 -26.50 2.60 -1.87
C THR A 184 -27.73 2.63 -2.76
N GLY A 185 -28.81 1.99 -2.31
CA GLY A 185 -30.05 1.93 -3.08
C GLY A 185 -30.66 0.54 -3.12
N LYS A 186 -31.63 0.39 -4.01
CA LYS A 186 -32.38 -0.85 -4.22
C LYS A 186 -32.11 -1.39 -5.62
N VAL A 187 -31.92 -2.70 -5.71
CA VAL A 187 -31.74 -3.43 -6.96
C VAL A 187 -32.73 -4.58 -7.02
N ARG A 188 -33.08 -5.04 -8.22
CA ARG A 188 -34.08 -6.11 -8.40
C ARG A 188 -33.51 -7.52 -8.32
N SER A 189 -32.18 -7.65 -8.34
CA SER A 189 -31.51 -8.96 -8.28
C SER A 189 -30.07 -8.88 -7.77
N PHE A 190 -29.52 -10.02 -7.40
CA PHE A 190 -28.08 -10.17 -7.13
C PHE A 190 -27.24 -9.86 -8.37
N ALA A 191 -27.70 -10.24 -9.57
CA ALA A 191 -26.98 -9.96 -10.81
C ALA A 191 -26.79 -8.45 -11.05
N GLU A 192 -27.85 -7.66 -10.83
CA GLU A 192 -27.76 -6.19 -10.92
C GLU A 192 -26.87 -5.59 -9.84
N LYS A 193 -26.89 -6.17 -8.63
CA LYS A 193 -26.00 -5.77 -7.53
C LYS A 193 -24.52 -5.93 -7.88
N ASP A 194 -24.18 -7.06 -8.48
CA ASP A 194 -22.80 -7.40 -8.86
C ASP A 194 -22.36 -6.57 -10.07
N GLU A 195 -23.22 -6.42 -11.07
CA GLU A 195 -22.92 -5.61 -12.26
C GLU A 195 -22.69 -4.13 -11.91
N ALA A 196 -23.47 -3.58 -10.96
CA ALA A 196 -23.25 -2.23 -10.46
C ALA A 196 -21.88 -2.09 -9.76
N ALA A 197 -21.44 -3.11 -9.02
CA ALA A 197 -20.11 -3.11 -8.40
C ALA A 197 -19.00 -3.19 -9.45
N ASP A 198 -19.15 -4.05 -10.46
CA ASP A 198 -18.16 -4.23 -11.53
C ASP A 198 -18.00 -2.95 -12.36
N ALA A 199 -19.10 -2.29 -12.69
CA ALA A 199 -19.05 -1.01 -13.41
C ALA A 199 -18.33 0.10 -12.62
N VAL A 200 -18.43 0.08 -11.30
CA VAL A 200 -17.71 1.01 -10.41
C VAL A 200 -16.23 0.63 -10.30
N TRP A 201 -15.92 -0.66 -10.20
CA TRP A 201 -14.54 -1.16 -10.23
C TRP A 201 -13.81 -0.81 -11.53
N ALA A 202 -14.53 -0.79 -12.65
CA ALA A 202 -13.98 -0.38 -13.94
C ALA A 202 -13.71 1.13 -14.04
N ALA A 203 -14.21 1.95 -13.12
CA ALA A 203 -14.01 3.40 -13.15
C ALA A 203 -12.56 3.77 -12.78
N PRO A 204 -11.87 4.59 -13.59
CA PRO A 204 -10.50 4.99 -13.30
C PRO A 204 -10.40 5.68 -11.94
N GLY A 205 -9.64 5.09 -11.02
CA GLY A 205 -9.37 5.67 -9.71
C GLY A 205 -10.11 5.09 -8.52
N ILE A 206 -11.02 4.13 -8.75
CA ILE A 206 -11.66 3.39 -7.66
C ILE A 206 -10.78 2.23 -7.23
N PHE A 207 -10.43 2.18 -5.95
CA PHE A 207 -9.62 1.12 -5.33
C PHE A 207 -10.37 0.36 -4.25
N SER A 208 -11.53 0.86 -3.84
CA SER A 208 -12.38 0.22 -2.85
C SER A 208 -13.83 0.49 -3.21
N VAL A 209 -14.64 -0.56 -3.23
CA VAL A 209 -16.08 -0.48 -3.42
C VAL A 209 -16.76 -1.00 -2.17
N ASP A 210 -17.57 -0.15 -1.55
CA ASP A 210 -18.44 -0.50 -0.43
C ASP A 210 -19.87 -0.65 -0.95
N ASN A 211 -20.22 -1.89 -1.29
CA ASN A 211 -21.50 -2.22 -1.91
C ASN A 211 -22.57 -2.46 -0.83
N LYS A 212 -23.38 -1.42 -0.56
CA LYS A 212 -24.51 -1.46 0.38
C LYS A 212 -25.86 -1.53 -0.32
N LEU A 213 -25.89 -2.04 -1.57
CA LEU A 213 -27.14 -2.25 -2.29
C LEU A 213 -27.98 -3.35 -1.63
N THR A 214 -29.28 -3.11 -1.57
CA THR A 214 -30.28 -4.04 -1.01
C THR A 214 -31.18 -4.55 -2.13
N ILE A 215 -31.59 -5.81 -2.04
CA ILE A 215 -32.48 -6.39 -3.04
C ILE A 215 -33.91 -6.03 -2.67
N GLN A 216 -34.66 -5.46 -3.60
CA GLN A 216 -36.08 -5.20 -3.44
C GLN A 216 -36.83 -6.52 -3.63
N GLU A 217 -37.48 -6.99 -2.57
CA GLU A 217 -38.39 -8.14 -2.67
C GLU A 217 -39.57 -7.77 -3.58
N PRO A 218 -39.97 -8.64 -4.52
CA PRO A 218 -41.17 -8.40 -5.30
C PRO A 218 -42.37 -8.38 -4.36
N GLU A 219 -43.23 -7.36 -4.46
CA GLU A 219 -44.55 -7.41 -3.86
C GLU A 219 -45.28 -8.62 -4.48
N LEU A 220 -45.39 -9.70 -3.71
CA LEU A 220 -46.24 -10.83 -4.06
C LEU A 220 -47.67 -10.31 -4.05
N VAL A 221 -48.20 -10.00 -5.23
CA VAL A 221 -49.62 -9.74 -5.40
C VAL A 221 -50.32 -11.09 -5.32
N PHE A 222 -50.95 -11.37 -4.18
CA PHE A 222 -51.77 -12.55 -3.95
C PHE A 222 -53.15 -12.41 -4.60
#